data_AF-A0A1Q7FJF3-F1
#
_entry.id   AF-A0A1Q7FJF3-F1
#
_cell.length_a   1.000
_cell.length_b   1.000
_cell.length_c   1.000
_cell.angle_alpha   90.00
_cell.angle_beta   90.00
_cell.angle_gamma   90.00
#
_symmetry.space_group_name_H-M   'P 1'
#
loop_
_entity.id
_entity.type
_entity.pdbx_description
1 polymer ?
#
loop_
_entity_poly.entity_id
_entity_poly.type
_entity_poly.pdbx_seq_one_letter_code
_entity_poly.pdbx_strand_id
1 'polypeptide(L)' 'MCADSESIQLERETGKMLDHAYLNDIESLENPTIEKMAEWLWKKLESQCPDLCETVVHKTPTARGVYRGK' A
#
# COMPACT_ATOMS: atom_id res chain seq x y z
N MET A 1 17.79 1.69 8.34
CA MET A 1 17.13 0.52 8.94
C MET A 1 16.85 -0.45 7.81
N CYS A 2 17.35 -1.67 7.88
CA CYS A 2 16.90 -2.73 6.96
C CYS A 2 15.49 -3.12 7.39
N ALA A 3 14.55 -3.21 6.47
CA ALA A 3 13.27 -3.85 6.77
C ALA A 3 13.55 -5.26 7.30
N ASP A 4 12.91 -5.65 8.40
CA ASP A 4 13.01 -7.02 8.89
C ASP A 4 12.33 -8.00 7.91
N SER A 5 12.61 -9.29 8.09
CA SER A 5 12.10 -10.32 7.16
C SER A 5 10.57 -10.44 7.19
N GLU A 6 9.92 -10.06 8.30
CA GLU A 6 8.46 -10.10 8.44
C GLU A 6 7.81 -8.98 7.62
N SER A 7 8.34 -7.75 7.71
CA SER A 7 7.88 -6.58 6.96
C SER A 7 8.01 -6.79 5.44
N ILE A 8 9.13 -7.36 4.99
CA ILE A 8 9.35 -7.70 3.57
C ILE A 8 8.32 -8.72 3.07
N GLN A 9 8.00 -9.71 3.90
CA GLN A 9 7.01 -10.73 3.52
C GLN A 9 5.61 -10.13 3.43
N LEU A 10 5.24 -9.28 4.39
CA LEU A 10 3.96 -8.58 4.42
C LEU A 10 3.75 -7.68 3.17
N GLU A 11 4.78 -6.94 2.77
CA GLU A 11 4.77 -6.14 1.55
C GLU A 11 4.55 -7.00 0.30
N ARG A 12 5.23 -8.15 0.21
CA ARG A 12 5.10 -9.08 -0.92
C ARG A 12 3.69 -9.67 -1.01
N GLU A 13 3.12 -10.06 0.13
CA GLU A 13 1.77 -10.63 0.18
C GLU A 13 0.72 -9.60 -0.22
N THR A 14 0.86 -8.37 0.28
CA THR A 14 0.00 -7.25 -0.14
C THR A 14 0.14 -6.96 -1.63
N GLY A 15 1.37 -6.96 -2.14
CA GLY A 15 1.65 -6.72 -3.57
C GLY A 15 0.98 -7.75 -4.49
N LYS A 16 0.90 -9.02 -4.08
CA LYS A 16 0.21 -10.07 -4.86
C LYS A 16 -1.30 -9.82 -5.03
N MET A 17 -1.93 -9.05 -4.14
CA MET A 17 -3.35 -8.68 -4.29
C MET A 17 -3.56 -7.65 -5.41
N LEU A 18 -2.52 -6.89 -5.75
CA LEU A 18 -2.57 -5.78 -6.71
C LEU A 18 -1.95 -6.16 -8.06
N ASP A 19 -0.92 -7.01 -8.04
CA ASP A 19 -0.22 -7.44 -9.25
C ASP A 19 -1.17 -8.17 -10.20
N HIS A 20 -1.20 -7.73 -11.47
CA HIS A 20 -2.10 -8.24 -12.50
C HIS A 20 -3.61 -8.19 -12.17
N ALA A 21 -4.02 -7.46 -11.14
CA ALA A 21 -5.43 -7.30 -10.76
C ALA A 21 -6.06 -6.07 -11.44
N TYR A 22 -7.37 -6.13 -11.69
CA TYR A 22 -8.14 -4.94 -12.00
C TYR A 22 -8.54 -4.25 -10.68
N LEU A 23 -7.86 -3.14 -10.36
CA LEU A 23 -7.97 -2.49 -9.05
C LEU A 23 -9.40 -2.10 -8.68
N ASN A 24 -10.23 -1.74 -9.66
CA ASN A 24 -11.61 -1.34 -9.45
C ASN A 24 -12.50 -2.48 -8.91
N ASP A 25 -12.10 -3.75 -9.04
CA ASP A 25 -12.83 -4.90 -8.49
C ASP A 25 -12.45 -5.19 -7.03
N ILE A 26 -11.42 -4.52 -6.50
CA ILE A 26 -10.97 -4.68 -5.12
C ILE A 26 -11.83 -3.78 -4.22
N GLU A 27 -12.43 -4.36 -3.18
CA GLU A 27 -13.20 -3.62 -2.18
C GLU A 27 -12.36 -2.46 -1.59
N SER A 28 -12.97 -1.28 -1.51
CA SER A 28 -12.34 0.00 -1.13
C SER A 28 -11.40 0.63 -2.17
N LEU A 29 -11.29 0.05 -3.38
CA LEU A 29 -10.52 0.59 -4.52
C LEU A 29 -11.35 0.74 -5.80
N GLU A 30 -12.67 0.86 -5.69
CA GLU A 30 -13.60 0.99 -6.82
C GLU A 30 -13.31 2.22 -7.70
N ASN A 31 -12.64 3.22 -7.12
CA ASN A 31 -12.08 4.38 -7.82
C ASN A 31 -10.62 4.61 -7.34
N PRO A 32 -9.63 3.93 -7.94
CA PRO A 32 -8.27 3.79 -7.40
C PRO A 32 -7.39 5.00 -7.77
N THR A 33 -7.62 6.15 -7.12
CA THR A 33 -6.66 7.26 -7.17
C THR A 33 -5.39 6.92 -6.41
N ILE A 34 -4.29 7.64 -6.67
CA ILE A 34 -2.99 7.35 -6.03
C ILE A 34 -3.05 7.58 -4.51
N GLU A 35 -3.86 8.54 -4.07
CA GLU A 35 -4.13 8.86 -2.68
C GLU A 35 -4.90 7.73 -2.00
N LYS A 36 -5.98 7.26 -2.65
CA LYS A 36 -6.80 6.15 -2.14
C LYS A 36 -6.02 4.83 -2.09
N MET A 37 -5.15 4.57 -3.06
CA MET A 37 -4.27 3.41 -3.01
C MET A 37 -3.27 3.48 -1.84
N ALA A 38 -2.69 4.66 -1.56
CA ALA A 38 -1.79 4.83 -0.43
C ALA A 38 -2.51 4.61 0.91
N GLU A 39 -3.72 5.16 1.06
CA GLU A 39 -4.57 4.92 2.22
C GLU A 39 -4.99 3.45 2.35
N TRP A 40 -5.34 2.79 1.24
CA TRP A 40 -5.71 1.38 1.23
C TRP A 40 -4.56 0.47 1.69
N LEU A 41 -3.34 0.72 1.19
CA LEU A 41 -2.15 0.00 1.64
C LEU A 41 -1.94 0.20 3.13
N TRP A 42 -2.12 1.42 3.64
CA TRP A 42 -1.97 1.69 5.07
C TRP A 42 -2.93 0.85 5.90
N LYS A 43 -4.22 0.86 5.56
CA LYS A 43 -5.25 0.10 6.30
C LYS A 43 -4.99 -1.41 6.29
N LYS A 44 -4.34 -1.95 5.25
CA LYS A 44 -3.95 -3.37 5.19
C LYS A 44 -2.74 -3.69 6.06
N LEU A 45 -1.82 -2.75 6.20
CA LEU A 45 -0.53 -2.96 6.84
C LEU A 45 -0.49 -2.54 8.32
N GLU A 46 -1.26 -1.54 8.73
CA GLU A 46 -1.15 -0.90 10.07
C GLU A 46 -1.35 -1.87 11.24
N SER A 47 -2.20 -2.91 11.09
CA SER A 47 -2.43 -3.91 12.14
C SER A 47 -1.30 -4.93 12.27
N GLN A 48 -0.51 -5.12 11.21
CA GLN A 48 0.57 -6.11 11.12
C GLN A 48 1.96 -5.46 11.21
N CYS A 49 2.04 -4.14 11.01
CA CYS A 49 3.25 -3.34 11.12
C CYS A 49 2.99 -2.16 12.09
N PRO A 50 3.14 -2.36 13.42
CA PRO A 50 2.85 -1.33 14.42
C PRO A 50 3.71 -0.07 14.29
N ASP A 51 4.90 -0.19 13.70
CA ASP A 51 5.83 0.92 13.46
C ASP A 51 5.68 1.54 12.05
N LEU A 52 4.56 1.28 11.36
CA LEU A 52 4.30 1.83 10.03
C LEU A 52 4.27 3.37 10.08
N CYS A 53 5.21 3.99 9.37
CA CYS A 53 5.38 5.44 9.37
C CYS A 53 4.69 6.15 8.19
N GLU A 54 4.74 5.52 7.01
CA GLU A 54 4.13 6.02 5.78
C GLU A 54 3.92 4.89 4.77
N THR A 55 2.92 5.06 3.89
CA THR A 55 2.80 4.30 2.65
C THR A 55 3.00 5.23 1.47
N VAL A 56 3.75 4.78 0.46
CA VAL A 56 4.07 5.56 -0.74
C VAL A 56 3.73 4.75 -1.97
N VAL A 57 2.89 5.32 -2.85
CA VAL A 57 2.52 4.71 -4.13
C VAL A 57 3.02 5.56 -5.27
N HIS A 58 3.89 5.00 -6.10
CA HIS A 58 4.37 5.64 -7.32
C HIS A 58 3.50 5.22 -8.51
N LYS A 59 2.72 6.15 -9.08
CA LYS A 59 1.98 5.90 -10.33
C LYS A 59 2.90 6.00 -11.54
N THR A 60 3.84 6.94 -11.47
CA THR A 60 4.93 7.13 -12.43
C THR A 60 6.20 7.46 -11.64
N PRO A 61 7.38 7.51 -12.28
CA PRO A 61 8.62 7.87 -11.58
C PRO A 61 8.59 9.26 -10.91
N THR A 62 7.71 10.16 -11.34
CA THR A 62 7.63 11.55 -10.85
C THR A 62 6.32 11.89 -10.14
N ALA A 63 5.34 10.99 -10.13
CA ALA A 63 4.04 11.20 -9.49
C ALA A 63 3.79 10.13 -8.42
N ARG A 64 3.61 10.58 -7.17
CA ARG A 64 3.41 9.70 -6.01
C ARG A 64 2.30 10.18 -5.08
N GLY A 65 1.57 9.23 -4.52
CA GLY A 65 0.70 9.42 -3.36
C GLY A 65 1.44 9.01 -2.09
N VAL A 66 1.26 9.78 -1.01
CA VAL A 66 1.85 9.49 0.30
C VAL A 66 0.73 9.55 1.34
N TYR A 67 0.66 8.54 2.22
CA TYR A 67 -0.27 8.52 3.33
C TYR A 67 0.47 8.23 4.65
N ARG A 68 0.07 8.90 5.73
CA ARG A 68 0.74 8.88 7.04
C ARG A 68 -0.24 8.69 8.21
N GLY A 69 -1.33 7.94 7.99
CA GLY A 69 -2.30 7.61 9.04
C GLY A 69 -3.23 8.75 9.50
N LYS A 70 -3.55 9.72 8.62
CA LYS A 70 -4.40 10.88 8.94
C LYS A 70 -5.55 11.03 7.97
#